data_AF-X1RJV2-F1
#
_entry.id   AF-X1RJV2-F1
#
_cell.length_a   1.000
_cell.length_b   1.000
_cell.length_c   1.000
_cell.angle_alpha   90.00
_cell.angle_beta   90.00
_cell.angle_gamma   90.00
#
_symmetry.space_group_name_H-M   'P 1'
#
loop_
_entity.id
_entity.type
_entity.pdbx_description
1 polymer ?
#
loop_
_entity_poly.entity_id
_entity_poly.type
_entity_poly.pdbx_seq_one_letter_code
_entity_poly.pdbx_strand_id
1 'polypeptide(L)'
;SNELMPKLLVESPRIWADDISFLIDELENINQDNSIFAGKMNLEQIGVFGMSMGGIASGQVCITDKRCMAGINMDGGIYGDFLDTKISQPFMFMSSERYRGYDNIFSDHVNNSVYTITIHGADHYNFHDLSILDPSFDRLGEIDGYRMLKIINDYTLIFSKSEKEHSNYELNATSSTIITVKPTIAPKVAKSVFLPR
;
A
#
# COMPACT_ATOMS: atom_id res chain seq x y z
N SER A 1 -8.72 6.74 -26.94
CA SER A 1 -8.83 5.42 -27.60
C SER A 1 -9.39 4.43 -26.58
N ASN A 2 -10.35 3.58 -26.97
CA ASN A 2 -11.05 2.67 -26.04
C ASN A 2 -10.18 1.55 -25.45
N GLU A 3 -8.92 1.41 -25.87
CA GLU A 3 -7.97 0.39 -25.37
C GLU A 3 -6.99 0.92 -24.31
N LEU A 4 -6.88 2.24 -24.13
CA LEU A 4 -5.81 2.80 -23.29
C LEU A 4 -6.02 2.47 -21.80
N MET A 5 -7.25 2.56 -21.30
CA MET A 5 -7.55 2.31 -19.89
C MET A 5 -7.35 0.83 -19.48
N PRO A 6 -7.84 -0.17 -20.25
CA PRO A 6 -7.50 -1.58 -19.99
C PRO A 6 -6.00 -1.86 -19.99
N LYS A 7 -5.25 -1.29 -20.95
CA LYS A 7 -3.79 -1.45 -21.00
C LYS A 7 -3.09 -0.88 -19.77
N LEU A 8 -3.48 0.31 -19.34
CA LEU A 8 -2.87 0.99 -18.19
C LEU A 8 -3.25 0.38 -16.84
N LEU A 9 -4.49 -0.04 -16.67
CA LEU A 9 -5.03 -0.39 -15.35
C LEU A 9 -5.22 -1.89 -15.15
N VAL A 10 -5.05 -2.72 -16.19
CA VAL A 10 -5.18 -4.18 -16.11
C VAL A 10 -3.93 -4.88 -16.64
N GLU A 11 -3.54 -4.62 -17.88
CA GLU A 11 -2.38 -5.32 -18.48
C GLU A 11 -1.06 -4.89 -17.81
N SER A 12 -0.84 -3.58 -17.63
CA SER A 12 0.39 -3.07 -17.04
C SER A 12 0.59 -3.53 -15.58
N PRO A 13 -0.42 -3.48 -14.68
CA PRO A 13 -0.27 -4.01 -13.33
C PRO A 13 0.00 -5.52 -13.26
N ARG A 14 -0.49 -6.32 -14.23
CA ARG A 14 -0.12 -7.74 -14.32
C ARG A 14 1.35 -7.92 -14.69
N ILE A 15 1.83 -7.19 -15.69
CA ILE A 15 3.26 -7.20 -16.06
C ILE A 15 4.12 -6.78 -14.86
N TRP A 16 3.73 -5.72 -14.16
CA TRP A 16 4.46 -5.26 -12.97
C TRP A 16 4.43 -6.30 -11.85
N ALA A 17 3.34 -7.05 -11.70
CA ALA A 17 3.27 -8.14 -10.73
C ALA A 17 4.20 -9.31 -11.10
N ASP A 18 4.32 -9.63 -12.39
CA ASP A 18 5.27 -10.62 -12.88
C ASP A 18 6.72 -10.15 -12.67
N ASP A 19 7.02 -8.87 -12.94
CA ASP A 19 8.33 -8.27 -12.70
C ASP A 19 8.70 -8.26 -11.20
N ILE A 20 7.73 -7.99 -10.31
CA ILE A 20 7.92 -8.05 -8.86
C ILE A 20 8.16 -9.50 -8.41
N SER A 21 7.40 -10.47 -8.93
CA SER A 21 7.60 -11.89 -8.62
C SER A 21 8.98 -12.36 -9.07
N PHE A 22 9.42 -11.95 -10.26
CA PHE A 22 10.77 -12.19 -10.76
C PHE A 22 11.84 -11.56 -9.86
N LEU A 23 11.64 -10.32 -9.40
CA LEU A 23 12.55 -9.70 -8.45
C LEU A 23 12.63 -10.50 -7.14
N ILE A 24 11.53 -11.06 -6.65
CA ILE A 24 11.56 -11.92 -5.45
C ILE A 24 12.41 -13.18 -5.70
N ASP A 25 12.30 -13.82 -6.88
CA ASP A 25 13.17 -14.94 -7.26
C ASP A 25 14.66 -14.53 -7.23
N GLU A 26 14.98 -13.38 -7.80
CA GLU A 26 16.35 -12.86 -7.80
C GLU A 26 16.84 -12.51 -6.38
N LEU A 27 15.97 -11.99 -5.52
CA LEU A 27 16.30 -11.75 -4.11
C LEU A 27 16.57 -13.07 -3.37
N GLU A 28 15.86 -14.16 -3.65
CA GLU A 28 16.14 -15.48 -3.09
C GLU A 28 17.53 -15.97 -3.51
N ASN A 29 17.89 -15.85 -4.79
CA ASN A 29 19.22 -16.19 -5.30
C ASN A 29 20.32 -15.34 -4.64
N ILE A 30 20.10 -14.03 -4.55
CA ILE A 30 21.01 -13.09 -3.88
C ILE A 30 21.17 -13.45 -2.39
N ASN A 31 20.09 -13.87 -1.72
CA ASN A 31 20.14 -14.25 -0.31
C ASN A 31 20.91 -15.55 -0.07
N GLN A 32 21.16 -16.36 -1.10
CA GLN A 32 21.93 -17.60 -0.99
C GLN A 32 23.42 -17.35 -1.27
N ASP A 33 23.72 -16.75 -2.43
CA ASP A 33 25.07 -16.84 -3.00
C ASP A 33 25.80 -15.48 -3.10
N ASN A 34 25.15 -14.37 -2.76
CA ASN A 34 25.78 -13.06 -2.85
C ASN A 34 26.71 -12.76 -1.66
N SER A 35 27.96 -12.40 -1.94
CA SER A 35 28.96 -12.06 -0.90
C SER A 35 28.56 -10.96 0.09
N ILE A 36 27.68 -10.04 -0.30
CA ILE A 36 27.25 -8.91 0.53
C ILE A 36 25.91 -9.20 1.22
N PHE A 37 24.99 -9.90 0.56
CA PHE A 37 23.60 -10.03 0.99
C PHE A 37 23.18 -11.43 1.44
N ALA A 38 24.05 -12.44 1.30
CA ALA A 38 23.73 -13.80 1.71
C ALA A 38 23.28 -13.87 3.18
N GLY A 39 22.11 -14.48 3.42
CA GLY A 39 21.48 -14.63 4.73
C GLY A 39 21.04 -13.33 5.42
N LYS A 40 21.02 -12.19 4.72
CA LYS A 40 20.65 -10.88 5.31
C LYS A 40 19.20 -10.49 5.09
N MET A 41 18.46 -11.20 4.24
CA MET A 41 17.08 -10.90 3.92
C MET A 41 16.15 -11.96 4.52
N ASN A 42 15.10 -11.51 5.20
CA ASN A 42 14.01 -12.37 5.65
C ASN A 42 12.94 -12.44 4.55
N LEU A 43 13.10 -13.39 3.64
CA LEU A 43 12.22 -13.57 2.49
C LEU A 43 10.95 -14.38 2.82
N GLU A 44 10.80 -14.84 4.08
CA GLU A 44 9.54 -15.40 4.58
C GLU A 44 8.53 -14.30 4.96
N GLN A 45 8.95 -13.03 4.99
CA GLN A 45 8.14 -11.88 5.41
C GLN A 45 8.20 -10.74 4.38
N ILE A 46 7.70 -11.02 3.17
CA ILE A 46 7.68 -10.07 2.05
C ILE A 46 6.36 -9.29 2.06
N GLY A 47 6.48 -7.96 2.08
CA GLY A 47 5.36 -7.04 1.83
C GLY A 47 5.57 -6.28 0.53
N VAL A 48 4.49 -6.03 -0.21
CA VAL A 48 4.53 -5.35 -1.51
C VAL A 48 3.71 -4.07 -1.44
N PHE A 49 4.27 -2.95 -1.88
CA PHE A 49 3.54 -1.69 -1.92
C PHE A 49 3.96 -0.82 -3.09
N GLY A 50 3.05 0.06 -3.51
CA GLY A 50 3.34 1.00 -4.58
C GLY A 50 2.23 2.02 -4.78
N MET A 51 2.59 3.08 -5.50
CA MET A 51 1.69 4.16 -5.87
C MET A 51 0.94 3.84 -7.16
N SER A 52 -0.34 4.23 -7.26
CA SER A 52 -1.12 4.22 -8.50
C SER A 52 -1.20 2.82 -9.12
N MET A 53 -0.74 2.64 -10.35
CA MET A 53 -0.55 1.34 -10.99
C MET A 53 0.29 0.37 -10.14
N GLY A 54 1.29 0.88 -9.41
CA GLY A 54 2.07 0.08 -8.46
C GLY A 54 1.24 -0.41 -7.28
N GLY A 55 0.22 0.33 -6.87
CA GLY A 55 -0.74 -0.10 -5.85
C GLY A 55 -1.68 -1.17 -6.36
N ILE A 56 -2.13 -1.06 -7.62
CA ILE A 56 -2.88 -2.13 -8.31
C ILE A 56 -2.01 -3.38 -8.44
N ALA A 57 -0.76 -3.22 -8.86
CA ALA A 57 0.22 -4.29 -9.00
C ALA A 57 0.50 -4.96 -7.64
N SER A 58 0.56 -4.20 -6.55
CA SER A 58 0.71 -4.76 -5.19
C SER A 58 -0.44 -5.69 -4.84
N GLY A 59 -1.68 -5.30 -5.16
CA GLY A 59 -2.84 -6.18 -5.01
C GLY A 59 -2.75 -7.43 -5.90
N GLN A 60 -2.34 -7.25 -7.16
CA GLN A 60 -2.15 -8.33 -8.12
C GLN A 60 -1.11 -9.36 -7.63
N VAL A 61 0.05 -8.92 -7.14
CA VAL A 61 1.08 -9.82 -6.59
C VAL A 61 0.52 -10.62 -5.42
N CYS A 62 -0.27 -10.03 -4.54
CA CYS A 62 -0.85 -10.76 -3.41
C CYS A 62 -1.94 -11.76 -3.81
N ILE A 63 -2.53 -11.60 -5.01
CA ILE A 63 -3.43 -12.59 -5.61
C ILE A 63 -2.64 -13.74 -6.25
N THR A 64 -1.53 -13.45 -6.94
CA THR A 64 -0.86 -14.44 -7.81
C THR A 64 0.42 -15.07 -7.23
N ASP A 65 1.12 -14.40 -6.34
CA ASP A 65 2.34 -14.88 -5.68
C ASP A 65 2.11 -15.11 -4.18
N LYS A 66 2.22 -16.38 -3.76
CA LYS A 66 2.02 -16.81 -2.38
C LYS A 66 3.05 -16.26 -1.40
N ARG A 67 4.17 -15.72 -1.89
CA ARG A 67 5.20 -15.10 -1.07
C ARG A 67 4.81 -13.69 -0.61
N CYS A 68 3.84 -13.03 -1.26
CA CYS A 68 3.25 -11.82 -0.66
C CYS A 68 2.57 -12.20 0.66
N MET A 69 3.04 -11.61 1.75
CA MET A 69 2.47 -11.76 3.09
C MET A 69 1.59 -10.59 3.52
N ALA A 70 1.79 -9.41 2.94
CA ALA A 70 0.98 -8.22 3.16
C ALA A 70 1.13 -7.22 2.00
N GLY A 71 0.13 -6.36 1.78
CA GLY A 71 0.18 -5.37 0.70
C GLY A 71 -0.30 -3.97 1.07
N ILE A 72 0.23 -2.95 0.38
CA ILE A 72 -0.28 -1.57 0.47
C ILE A 72 -0.52 -1.01 -0.93
N ASN A 73 -1.75 -0.58 -1.19
CA ASN A 73 -2.11 0.19 -2.37
C ASN A 73 -2.12 1.68 -2.02
N MET A 74 -1.18 2.45 -2.58
CA MET A 74 -1.10 3.89 -2.40
C MET A 74 -1.78 4.63 -3.56
N ASP A 75 -3.01 5.07 -3.35
CA ASP A 75 -3.82 5.84 -4.30
C ASP A 75 -4.01 5.20 -5.68
N GLY A 76 -4.01 3.86 -5.74
CA GLY A 76 -4.49 3.07 -6.86
C GLY A 76 -5.90 2.54 -6.61
N GLY A 77 -6.68 2.39 -7.69
CA GLY A 77 -8.02 1.80 -7.60
C GLY A 77 -8.01 0.27 -7.52
N ILE A 78 -9.19 -0.32 -7.63
CA ILE A 78 -9.38 -1.76 -7.81
C ILE A 78 -9.67 -2.01 -9.29
N TYR A 79 -8.81 -2.79 -9.93
CA TYR A 79 -8.88 -3.10 -11.36
C TYR A 79 -8.37 -4.53 -11.62
N GLY A 80 -8.73 -5.08 -12.78
CA GLY A 80 -8.25 -6.39 -13.22
C GLY A 80 -8.69 -7.51 -12.28
N ASP A 81 -7.79 -8.45 -11.98
CA ASP A 81 -8.10 -9.63 -11.17
C ASP A 81 -8.53 -9.26 -9.74
N PHE A 82 -8.17 -8.07 -9.27
CA PHE A 82 -8.60 -7.54 -7.98
C PHE A 82 -10.12 -7.30 -7.91
N LEU A 83 -10.82 -7.19 -9.04
CA LEU A 83 -12.29 -7.09 -9.06
C LEU A 83 -12.97 -8.46 -8.84
N ASP A 84 -12.33 -9.53 -9.30
CA ASP A 84 -12.90 -10.88 -9.32
C ASP A 84 -12.38 -11.76 -8.17
N THR A 85 -11.21 -11.42 -7.62
CA THR A 85 -10.51 -12.19 -6.59
C THR A 85 -10.20 -11.33 -5.38
N LYS A 86 -10.68 -11.77 -4.21
CA LYS A 86 -10.38 -11.09 -2.95
C LYS A 86 -8.96 -11.40 -2.48
N ILE A 87 -8.25 -10.38 -2.03
CA ILE A 87 -6.93 -10.54 -1.39
C ILE A 87 -7.11 -11.29 -0.08
N SER A 88 -6.31 -12.32 0.15
CA SER A 88 -6.38 -13.15 1.36
C SER A 88 -5.35 -12.76 2.41
N GLN A 89 -4.45 -11.85 2.08
CA GLN A 89 -3.43 -11.27 2.94
C GLN A 89 -3.94 -9.99 3.62
N PRO A 90 -3.35 -9.59 4.76
CA PRO A 90 -3.53 -8.25 5.30
C PRO A 90 -3.22 -7.18 4.25
N PHE A 91 -4.08 -6.17 4.14
CA PHE A 91 -3.95 -5.16 3.09
C PHE A 91 -4.31 -3.75 3.56
N MET A 92 -3.56 -2.75 3.11
CA MET A 92 -3.85 -1.35 3.40
C MET A 92 -4.12 -0.58 2.10
N PHE A 93 -5.18 0.22 2.10
CA PHE A 93 -5.43 1.24 1.08
C PHE A 93 -5.09 2.60 1.67
N MET A 94 -4.03 3.23 1.18
CA MET A 94 -3.63 4.58 1.56
C MET A 94 -3.98 5.54 0.43
N SER A 95 -5.03 6.32 0.59
CA SER A 95 -5.66 7.04 -0.51
C SER A 95 -5.67 8.56 -0.31
N SER A 96 -5.64 9.27 -1.43
CA SER A 96 -5.93 10.70 -1.52
C SER A 96 -7.43 10.98 -1.31
N GLU A 97 -7.81 12.26 -1.35
CA GLU A 97 -9.22 12.65 -1.30
C GLU A 97 -10.07 12.09 -2.45
N ARG A 98 -9.46 11.67 -3.56
CA ARG A 98 -10.16 11.09 -4.72
C ARG A 98 -10.99 9.86 -4.38
N TYR A 99 -10.55 9.09 -3.38
CA TYR A 99 -11.23 7.88 -2.92
C TYR A 99 -11.99 8.08 -1.61
N ARG A 100 -12.29 9.34 -1.22
CA ARG A 100 -13.09 9.60 -0.03
C ARG A 100 -14.44 8.87 -0.13
N GLY A 101 -14.73 8.01 0.84
CA GLY A 101 -15.96 7.22 0.90
C GLY A 101 -15.91 5.87 0.19
N TYR A 102 -14.77 5.47 -0.38
CA TYR A 102 -14.58 4.16 -1.01
C TYR A 102 -14.22 3.06 0.01
N ASP A 103 -14.25 3.35 1.31
CA ASP A 103 -13.81 2.44 2.38
C ASP A 103 -14.49 1.06 2.30
N ASN A 104 -15.80 1.03 2.07
CA ASN A 104 -16.55 -0.22 1.96
C ASN A 104 -16.18 -0.99 0.68
N ILE A 105 -16.03 -0.27 -0.44
CA ILE A 105 -15.62 -0.88 -1.71
C ILE A 105 -14.25 -1.54 -1.55
N PHE A 106 -13.29 -0.85 -0.95
CA PHE A 106 -11.97 -1.39 -0.68
C PHE A 106 -12.00 -2.58 0.29
N SER A 107 -12.76 -2.46 1.38
CA SER A 107 -12.87 -3.52 2.37
C SER A 107 -13.52 -4.79 1.81
N ASP A 108 -14.50 -4.64 0.91
CA ASP A 108 -15.22 -5.78 0.33
C ASP A 108 -14.32 -6.67 -0.55
N HIS A 109 -13.18 -6.17 -1.03
CA HIS A 109 -12.23 -6.91 -1.87
C HIS A 109 -11.06 -7.54 -1.09
N VAL A 110 -11.10 -7.51 0.25
CA VAL A 110 -10.10 -8.14 1.11
C VAL A 110 -10.80 -9.12 2.05
N ASN A 111 -10.37 -10.37 2.07
CA ASN A 111 -10.90 -11.43 2.93
C ASN A 111 -9.98 -11.67 4.16
N ASN A 112 -9.42 -10.58 4.69
CA ASN A 112 -8.52 -10.56 5.85
C ASN A 112 -8.54 -9.15 6.47
N SER A 113 -7.62 -8.86 7.38
CA SER A 113 -7.45 -7.54 7.99
C SER A 113 -7.22 -6.50 6.89
N VAL A 114 -8.07 -5.48 6.87
CA VAL A 114 -7.98 -4.36 5.92
C VAL A 114 -8.02 -3.03 6.66
N TYR A 115 -7.14 -2.12 6.23
CA TYR A 115 -7.05 -0.75 6.70
C TYR A 115 -7.31 0.20 5.55
N THR A 116 -8.31 1.07 5.66
CA THR A 116 -8.53 2.15 4.69
C THR A 116 -8.15 3.49 5.31
N ILE A 117 -7.28 4.22 4.63
CA ILE A 117 -6.77 5.52 5.04
C ILE A 117 -7.12 6.52 3.94
N THR A 118 -7.80 7.60 4.31
CA THR A 118 -7.98 8.78 3.44
C THR A 118 -7.17 9.94 4.01
N ILE A 119 -6.26 10.49 3.22
CA ILE A 119 -5.43 11.65 3.57
C ILE A 119 -6.09 12.89 2.99
N HIS A 120 -6.61 13.74 3.87
CA HIS A 120 -7.28 14.99 3.51
C HIS A 120 -6.27 16.02 2.98
N GLY A 121 -6.68 16.78 1.98
CA GLY A 121 -5.83 17.71 1.22
C GLY A 121 -4.83 17.04 0.28
N ALA A 122 -4.71 15.71 0.25
CA ALA A 122 -3.86 15.03 -0.71
C ALA A 122 -4.56 14.83 -2.05
N ASP A 123 -3.79 14.96 -3.13
CA ASP A 123 -4.08 14.51 -4.48
C ASP A 123 -3.06 13.43 -4.89
N HIS A 124 -3.27 12.78 -6.03
CA HIS A 124 -2.52 11.61 -6.49
C HIS A 124 -1.01 11.81 -6.50
N TYR A 125 -0.52 12.95 -6.98
CA TYR A 125 0.92 13.20 -7.07
C TYR A 125 1.57 13.53 -5.73
N ASN A 126 0.81 13.71 -4.65
CA ASN A 126 1.39 13.86 -3.32
C ASN A 126 2.08 12.55 -2.85
N PHE A 127 1.72 11.38 -3.40
CA PHE A 127 2.38 10.11 -3.12
C PHE A 127 3.76 9.94 -3.78
N HIS A 128 4.18 10.93 -4.55
CA HIS A 128 5.47 10.99 -5.24
C HIS A 128 6.38 12.05 -4.60
N ASP A 129 7.70 11.88 -4.69
CA ASP A 129 8.70 12.85 -4.23
C ASP A 129 8.62 14.21 -4.96
N LEU A 130 7.80 14.32 -6.01
CA LEU A 130 7.53 15.59 -6.71
C LEU A 130 6.87 16.60 -5.78
N SER A 131 6.10 16.12 -4.80
CA SER A 131 5.52 16.99 -3.76
C SER A 131 6.56 17.74 -2.93
N ILE A 132 7.80 17.26 -2.89
CA ILE A 132 8.94 17.90 -2.20
C ILE A 132 9.86 18.59 -3.21
N LEU A 133 10.15 17.93 -4.34
CA LEU A 133 11.12 18.42 -5.33
C LEU A 133 10.58 19.57 -6.17
N ASP A 134 9.28 19.56 -6.47
CA ASP A 134 8.57 20.64 -7.18
C ASP A 134 7.21 20.91 -6.51
N PRO A 135 7.19 21.63 -5.38
CA PRO A 135 5.95 21.99 -4.68
C PRO A 135 5.02 22.89 -5.51
N SER A 136 5.48 23.39 -6.67
CA SER A 136 4.68 24.20 -7.59
C SER A 136 3.97 23.38 -8.66
N PHE A 137 4.18 22.07 -8.70
CA PHE A 137 3.53 21.17 -9.65
C PHE A 137 2.01 21.25 -9.51
N ASP A 138 1.33 21.58 -10.61
CA ASP A 138 -0.07 21.99 -10.65
C ASP A 138 -1.09 20.85 -10.41
N ARG A 139 -0.60 19.61 -10.23
CA ARG A 139 -1.40 18.42 -9.94
C ARG A 139 -1.15 17.86 -8.53
N LEU A 140 -0.58 18.67 -7.65
CA LEU A 140 -0.50 18.41 -6.22
C LEU A 140 -1.79 18.88 -5.52
N GLY A 141 -2.14 18.20 -4.43
CA GLY A 141 -3.14 18.67 -3.48
C GLY A 141 -2.57 19.71 -2.51
N GLU A 142 -3.43 20.20 -1.62
CA GLU A 142 -3.13 21.24 -0.63
C GLU A 142 -2.18 20.79 0.50
N ILE A 143 -1.98 19.48 0.67
CA ILE A 143 -1.09 18.96 1.71
C ILE A 143 0.38 19.28 1.43
N ASP A 144 1.10 19.72 2.48
CA ASP A 144 2.55 19.90 2.43
C ASP A 144 3.29 18.59 2.08
N GLY A 145 4.25 18.66 1.16
CA GLY A 145 4.96 17.48 0.66
C GLY A 145 5.77 16.73 1.73
N TYR A 146 6.43 17.46 2.64
CA TYR A 146 7.16 16.82 3.75
C TYR A 146 6.19 16.16 4.73
N ARG A 147 5.03 16.77 4.98
CA ARG A 147 3.98 16.14 5.78
C ARG A 147 3.46 14.87 5.11
N MET A 148 3.24 14.89 3.80
CA MET A 148 2.82 13.70 3.06
C MET A 148 3.86 12.57 3.14
N LEU A 149 5.14 12.88 2.92
CA LEU A 149 6.24 11.92 3.05
C LEU A 149 6.27 11.28 4.45
N LYS A 150 6.08 12.10 5.50
CA LYS A 150 6.01 11.60 6.87
C LYS A 150 4.83 10.63 7.06
N ILE A 151 3.65 10.97 6.53
CA ILE A 151 2.47 10.10 6.63
C ILE A 151 2.72 8.76 5.91
N ILE A 152 3.22 8.80 4.67
CA ILE A 152 3.53 7.58 3.90
C ILE A 152 4.48 6.68 4.69
N ASN A 153 5.60 7.23 5.17
CA ASN A 153 6.61 6.47 5.89
C ASN A 153 6.09 5.91 7.23
N ASP A 154 5.38 6.72 8.01
CA ASP A 154 4.90 6.31 9.33
C ASP A 154 3.86 5.18 9.20
N TYR A 155 2.87 5.33 8.31
CA TYR A 155 1.81 4.35 8.16
C TYR A 155 2.28 3.06 7.46
N THR A 156 3.17 3.15 6.48
CA THR A 156 3.81 1.96 5.89
C THR A 156 4.61 1.20 6.94
N LEU A 157 5.36 1.92 7.80
CA LEU A 157 6.14 1.29 8.86
C LEU A 157 5.26 0.64 9.92
N ILE A 158 4.22 1.32 10.38
CA ILE A 158 3.30 0.79 11.40
C ILE A 158 2.61 -0.47 10.88
N PHE A 159 2.08 -0.44 9.66
CA PHE A 159 1.48 -1.61 9.02
C PHE A 159 2.48 -2.77 8.88
N SER A 160 3.68 -2.47 8.37
CA SER A 160 4.70 -3.50 8.24
C SER A 160 5.07 -4.15 9.57
N LYS A 161 5.05 -3.39 10.68
CA LYS A 161 5.31 -3.94 12.02
C LYS A 161 4.14 -4.74 12.57
N SER A 162 2.89 -4.30 12.36
CA SER A 162 1.70 -5.05 12.83
C SER A 162 1.66 -6.46 12.24
N GLU A 163 2.03 -6.61 10.97
CA GLU A 163 1.99 -7.91 10.30
C GLU A 163 3.16 -8.83 10.68
N LYS A 164 4.33 -8.29 11.05
CA LYS A 164 5.51 -9.09 11.43
C LYS A 164 5.42 -9.65 12.84
N GLU A 165 5.01 -8.83 13.79
CA GLU A 165 5.16 -9.16 15.21
C GLU A 165 3.94 -9.93 15.77
N HIS A 166 2.86 -10.12 15.00
CA HIS A 166 1.53 -10.48 15.52
C HIS A 166 1.16 -9.64 16.76
N SER A 167 1.75 -8.44 16.87
CA SER A 167 1.75 -7.63 18.06
C SER A 167 0.81 -6.45 17.87
N ASN A 168 0.27 -6.02 19.00
CA ASN A 168 -0.89 -5.15 19.14
C ASN A 168 -0.57 -3.69 18.80
N TYR A 169 -0.11 -3.39 17.59
CA TYR A 169 -0.04 -2.03 17.08
C TYR A 169 -1.45 -1.62 16.65
N GLU A 170 -2.09 -0.75 17.43
CA GLU A 170 -3.27 -0.10 16.91
C GLU A 170 -2.82 1.03 16.00
N LEU A 171 -3.24 0.94 14.73
CA LEU A 171 -3.57 2.11 13.92
C LEU A 171 -4.77 2.79 14.58
N ASN A 172 -4.59 3.31 15.79
CA ASN A 172 -5.67 3.92 16.54
C ASN A 172 -6.10 5.16 15.77
N ALA A 173 -7.33 5.07 15.26
CA ALA A 173 -8.02 6.09 14.53
C ALA A 173 -8.25 7.32 15.43
N THR A 174 -7.23 8.15 15.61
CA THR A 174 -7.53 9.57 15.71
C THR A 174 -7.88 10.02 14.30
N SER A 175 -9.17 9.95 13.98
CA SER A 175 -9.75 10.83 12.96
C SER A 175 -9.28 12.23 13.33
N SER A 176 -8.36 12.74 12.54
CA SER A 176 -7.90 14.11 12.61
C SER A 176 -8.51 14.84 11.42
N THR A 177 -8.47 16.16 11.42
CA THR A 177 -8.86 16.95 10.23
C THR A 177 -8.08 16.55 8.98
N ILE A 178 -6.94 15.86 9.14
CA ILE A 178 -5.98 15.54 8.07
C ILE A 178 -6.03 14.07 7.65
N ILE A 179 -6.45 13.14 8.50
CA ILE A 179 -6.46 11.70 8.18
C ILE A 179 -7.69 11.03 8.77
N THR A 180 -8.39 10.24 7.94
CA THR A 180 -9.41 9.29 8.37
C THR A 180 -8.88 7.87 8.20
N VAL A 181 -8.92 7.05 9.26
CA VAL A 181 -8.51 5.64 9.25
C VAL A 181 -9.70 4.78 9.66
N LYS A 182 -10.01 3.72 8.89
CA LYS A 182 -11.05 2.74 9.22
C LYS A 182 -10.50 1.30 9.12
N PRO A 183 -10.38 0.58 10.24
CA PRO A 183 -10.11 -0.85 10.24
C PRO A 183 -11.41 -1.68 10.17
N THR A 184 -11.42 -2.77 9.39
CA THR A 184 -12.62 -3.62 9.22
C THR A 184 -12.59 -4.88 10.11
N ILE A 185 -11.44 -5.24 10.65
CA ILE A 185 -11.31 -6.26 11.71
C ILE A 185 -10.61 -5.61 12.91
N ALA A 186 -11.23 -5.70 14.09
CA ALA A 186 -10.63 -5.15 15.31
C ALA A 186 -9.28 -5.86 15.57
N PRO A 187 -8.16 -5.12 15.74
CA PRO A 187 -6.94 -5.74 16.21
C PRO A 187 -7.23 -6.45 17.53
N LYS A 188 -6.74 -7.68 17.68
CA LYS A 188 -6.84 -8.42 18.93
C LYS A 188 -6.01 -7.67 19.98
N VAL A 189 -6.62 -6.72 20.72
CA VAL A 189 -6.00 -5.78 21.68
C VAL A 189 -5.30 -4.61 20.94
N ALA A 190 -5.46 -3.31 21.23
CA ALA A 190 -5.64 -2.61 22.51
C ALA A 190 -4.47 -1.67 22.92
N LYS A 191 -3.60 -1.13 22.04
CA LYS A 191 -2.60 -0.08 22.39
C LYS A 191 -2.42 1.02 21.32
N SER A 192 -2.63 2.29 21.72
CA SER A 192 -2.47 3.50 20.89
C SER A 192 -1.03 3.84 20.51
N VAL A 193 -0.80 4.08 19.22
CA VAL A 193 0.34 4.86 18.70
C VAL A 193 -0.15 6.28 18.38
N PHE A 194 0.35 7.28 19.10
CA PHE A 194 0.09 8.69 18.78
C PHE A 194 1.13 9.20 17.79
N LEU A 195 0.68 9.74 16.66
CA LEU A 195 1.54 10.58 15.81
C LEU A 195 1.63 11.97 16.44
N PRO A 196 2.84 12.55 16.60
CA PRO A 196 2.96 13.95 16.97
C PRO A 196 2.31 14.82 15.87
N ARG A 197 1.58 15.85 16.31
CA ARG A 197 0.84 16.80 15.46
C ARG A 197 1.76 17.34 14.37
#